data_AF-A0A964XUP0-F1
#
_entry.id   AF-A0A964XUP0-F1
#
_cell.length_a   1.000
_cell.length_b   1.000
_cell.length_c   1.000
_cell.angle_alpha   90.00
_cell.angle_beta   90.00
_cell.angle_gamma   90.00
#
_symmetry.space_group_name_H-M   'P 1'
#
loop_
_entity.id
_entity.type
_entity.pdbx_description
1 polymer ?
#
loop_
_entity_poly.entity_id
_entity_poly.type
_entity_poly.pdbx_seq_one_letter_code
_entity_poly.pdbx_strand_id
1 'polypeptide(L)'
;MASGAIEALEGANRKALVIGINGTKEAVDAIKAGKLLATGDYNGFLQGCIAMMTAIRDLRKLPIQKEVIFPAMVIDKNNYQPFDTPIESRSCPKWEDAIKS
;
A
#
# COMPACT_ATOMS: atom_id res chain seq x y z
N MET A 1 6.91 10.67 6.35
CA MET A 1 7.57 10.62 7.68
C MET A 1 8.83 9.77 7.63
N ALA A 2 8.76 8.49 7.24
CA ALA A 2 9.92 7.60 7.22
C ALA A 2 11.14 8.14 6.43
N SER A 3 10.92 8.72 5.24
CA SER A 3 12.02 9.30 4.43
C SER A 3 12.77 10.41 5.17
N GLY A 4 12.05 11.35 5.80
CA GLY A 4 12.67 12.42 6.58
C GLY A 4 13.43 11.90 7.81
N ALA A 5 12.96 10.81 8.43
CA ALA A 5 13.70 10.16 9.52
C ALA A 5 15.00 9.49 9.02
N ILE A 6 14.96 8.83 7.86
CA ILE A 6 16.14 8.26 7.20
C ILE A 6 17.16 9.37 6.89
N GLU A 7 16.72 10.46 6.26
CA GLU A 7 17.58 11.60 5.92
C GLU A 7 18.22 12.23 7.16
N ALA A 8 17.47 12.38 8.26
CA ALA A 8 17.99 12.91 9.52
C ALA A 8 19.04 11.97 10.15
N LEU A 9 18.82 10.65 10.11
CA LEU A 9 19.77 9.65 10.60
C LEU A 9 21.06 9.66 9.77
N GLU A 10 20.94 9.74 8.44
CA GLU A 10 22.08 9.84 7.52
C GLU A 10 22.89 11.11 7.78
N GLY A 11 22.22 12.27 7.87
CA GLY A 11 22.86 13.55 8.17
C GLY A 11 23.54 13.60 9.55
N ALA A 12 23.05 12.82 10.52
CA ALA A 12 23.64 12.70 11.85
C ALA A 12 24.68 11.55 11.97
N ASN A 13 24.95 10.81 10.90
CA ASN A 13 25.76 9.58 10.91
C ASN A 13 25.32 8.57 11.99
N ARG A 14 23.99 8.39 12.13
CA ARG A 14 23.37 7.47 13.09
C ARG A 14 22.65 6.34 12.36
N LYS A 15 22.55 5.18 13.03
CA LYS A 15 21.80 4.02 12.55
C LYS A 15 20.63 3.74 13.47
N ALA A 16 19.47 3.48 12.88
CA ALA A 16 18.29 2.99 13.57
C ALA A 16 17.45 2.14 12.62
N LEU A 17 16.59 1.29 13.17
CA LEU A 17 15.54 0.63 12.39
C LEU A 17 14.43 1.63 12.13
N VAL A 18 14.11 1.85 10.86
CA VAL A 18 13.02 2.75 10.44
C VAL A 18 11.93 1.92 9.78
N ILE A 19 10.69 2.14 10.19
CA ILE A 19 9.50 1.59 9.54
C ILE A 19 8.62 2.72 9.00
N GLY A 20 7.86 2.42 7.95
CA GLY A 20 6.94 3.35 7.32
C GLY A 20 5.54 2.77 7.17
N ILE A 21 4.67 3.56 6.56
CA ILE A 21 3.35 3.15 6.09
C ILE A 21 3.16 3.73 4.68
N ASN A 22 2.24 3.13 3.93
CA ASN A 22 1.75 3.43 2.59
C ASN A 22 2.25 2.51 1.48
N GLY A 23 3.27 1.68 1.70
CA GLY A 23 3.74 0.75 0.67
C GLY A 23 4.11 1.39 -0.66
N THR A 24 4.52 2.67 -0.69
CA THR A 24 4.79 3.38 -1.95
C THR A 24 6.03 2.85 -2.65
N LYS A 25 6.19 3.18 -3.94
CA LYS A 25 7.38 2.81 -4.71
C LYS A 25 8.66 3.29 -4.02
N GLU A 26 8.66 4.50 -3.49
CA GLU A 26 9.81 5.06 -2.78
C GLU A 26 10.14 4.26 -1.51
N ALA A 27 9.12 3.76 -0.80
CA ALA A 27 9.32 2.90 0.37
C ALA A 27 9.90 1.53 -0.04
N VAL A 28 9.42 0.94 -1.13
CA VAL A 28 9.96 -0.30 -1.71
C VAL A 28 11.42 -0.12 -2.15
N ASP A 29 11.74 0.98 -2.82
CA ASP A 29 13.11 1.29 -3.25
C ASP A 29 14.03 1.55 -2.04
N ALA A 30 13.53 2.18 -0.97
CA ALA A 30 14.27 2.32 0.28
C ALA A 30 14.51 0.99 1.02
N ILE A 31 13.57 0.05 0.95
CA ILE A 31 13.74 -1.33 1.46
C ILE A 31 14.83 -2.05 0.66
N LYS A 32 14.79 -1.96 -0.67
CA LYS A 32 15.81 -2.53 -1.56
C LYS A 32 17.20 -1.98 -1.28
N ALA A 33 17.30 -0.69 -0.98
CA ALA A 33 18.54 -0.03 -0.60
C ALA A 33 18.99 -0.31 0.85
N GLY A 34 18.20 -1.05 1.64
CA GLY A 34 18.49 -1.34 3.05
C GLY A 34 18.34 -0.13 3.99
N LYS A 35 17.73 0.96 3.53
CA LYS A 35 17.50 2.19 4.31
C LYS A 35 16.23 2.14 5.15
N LEU A 36 15.23 1.38 4.70
CA LEU A 36 13.96 1.16 5.40
C LEU A 36 13.83 -0.32 5.76
N LEU A 37 13.46 -0.63 7.01
CA LEU A 37 13.28 -2.01 7.46
C LEU A 37 12.02 -2.63 6.85
N ALA A 38 10.91 -1.91 6.94
CA ALA A 38 9.61 -2.36 6.46
C ALA A 38 8.64 -1.19 6.25
N THR A 39 7.56 -1.43 5.50
CA THR A 39 6.44 -0.50 5.35
C THR A 39 5.11 -1.24 5.42
N GLY A 40 4.12 -0.68 6.11
CA GLY A 40 2.75 -1.17 6.06
C GLY A 40 2.08 -0.79 4.75
N ASP A 41 1.44 -1.74 4.06
CA ASP A 41 0.62 -1.48 2.89
C ASP A 41 -0.77 -0.99 3.29
N TYR A 42 -1.15 0.19 2.79
CA TYR A 42 -2.53 0.68 2.89
C TYR A 42 -3.38 0.26 1.67
N ASN A 43 -2.73 -0.20 0.60
CA ASN A 43 -3.30 -0.65 -0.65
C ASN A 43 -4.25 0.35 -1.32
N GLY A 44 -3.80 1.59 -1.51
CA GLY A 44 -4.62 2.65 -2.10
C GLY A 44 -5.16 2.36 -3.50
N PHE A 45 -4.44 1.57 -4.29
CA PHE A 45 -4.93 1.14 -5.60
C PHE A 45 -6.23 0.35 -5.46
N LEU A 46 -6.24 -0.65 -4.57
CA LEU A 46 -7.41 -1.46 -4.30
C LEU A 46 -8.53 -0.61 -3.67
N GLN A 47 -8.20 0.28 -2.71
CA GLN A 47 -9.18 1.20 -2.14
C GLN A 47 -9.87 2.05 -3.23
N GLY A 48 -9.10 2.61 -4.17
CA GLY A 48 -9.63 3.38 -5.28
C GLY A 48 -10.56 2.57 -6.19
N CYS A 49 -10.16 1.35 -6.54
CA CYS A 49 -11.00 0.42 -7.31
C CYS A 49 -12.34 0.17 -6.63
N ILE A 50 -12.33 -0.16 -5.32
CA ILE A 50 -13.55 -0.53 -4.60
C ILE A 50 -14.43 0.69 -4.35
N ALA A 51 -13.84 1.84 -4.03
CA ALA A 51 -14.57 3.09 -3.86
C ALA A 51 -15.33 3.48 -5.13
N MET A 52 -14.67 3.42 -6.30
CA MET A 52 -15.31 3.75 -7.57
C MET A 52 -16.43 2.76 -7.91
N MET A 53 -16.18 1.45 -7.75
CA MET A 53 -17.22 0.44 -7.95
C MET A 53 -18.42 0.65 -7.02
N THR A 54 -18.17 1.00 -5.76
CA THR A 54 -19.21 1.28 -4.76
C THR A 54 -20.06 2.48 -5.18
N ALA A 55 -19.42 3.58 -5.61
CA ALA A 55 -20.12 4.77 -6.08
C ALA A 55 -21.01 4.49 -7.30
N ILE A 56 -20.49 3.76 -8.31
CA ILE A 56 -21.28 3.38 -9.50
C ILE A 56 -22.48 2.51 -9.10
N ARG A 57 -22.30 1.57 -8.18
CA ARG A 57 -23.36 0.66 -7.72
C ARG A 57 -24.44 1.40 -6.94
N ASP A 58 -24.07 2.34 -6.07
CA ASP A 58 -25.01 3.17 -5.31
C ASP A 58 -25.88 4.03 -6.24
N LEU A 59 -25.25 4.67 -7.24
CA LEU A 59 -25.97 5.42 -8.29
C LEU A 59 -26.99 4.54 -9.05
N ARG A 60 -26.67 3.26 -9.24
CA ARG A 60 -27.53 2.26 -9.90
C ARG A 60 -28.49 1.55 -8.95
N LYS A 61 -28.56 1.94 -7.68
CA LYS A 61 -29.40 1.29 -6.64
C LYS A 61 -29.13 -0.21 -6.49
N LEU A 62 -27.88 -0.62 -6.72
CA LEU A 62 -27.44 -1.99 -6.49
C LEU A 62 -26.95 -2.16 -5.04
N PRO A 63 -26.97 -3.38 -4.48
CA PRO A 63 -26.41 -3.64 -3.16
C PRO A 63 -24.92 -3.27 -3.08
N ILE A 64 -24.54 -2.60 -1.99
CA ILE A 64 -23.17 -2.21 -1.64
C ILE A 64 -22.83 -2.66 -0.22
N GLN A 65 -21.53 -2.76 0.09
CA GLN A 65 -21.07 -2.92 1.47
C GLN A 65 -20.98 -1.56 2.15
N LYS A 66 -21.40 -1.51 3.42
CA LYS A 66 -21.29 -0.29 4.23
C LYS A 66 -19.85 -0.01 4.66
N GLU A 67 -19.08 -1.07 4.86
CA GLU A 67 -17.68 -1.02 5.25
C GLU A 67 -16.90 -2.10 4.49
N VAL A 68 -15.70 -1.75 4.04
CA VAL A 68 -14.76 -2.67 3.39
C VAL A 68 -13.43 -2.53 4.11
N ILE A 69 -12.99 -3.59 4.78
CA ILE A 69 -11.71 -3.62 5.51
C ILE A 69 -10.70 -4.35 4.65
N PHE A 70 -9.63 -3.65 4.26
CA PHE A 70 -8.53 -4.26 3.53
C PHE A 70 -7.54 -4.90 4.50
N PRO A 71 -7.05 -6.12 4.21
CA PRO A 71 -6.05 -6.75 5.05
C PRO A 71 -4.76 -5.93 5.03
N ALA A 72 -4.25 -5.61 6.21
CA ALA A 72 -2.95 -4.95 6.34
C ALA A 72 -1.82 -5.94 6.00
N MET A 73 -0.84 -5.50 5.21
CA MET A 73 0.36 -6.28 4.91
C MET A 73 1.61 -5.52 5.31
N VAL A 74 2.58 -6.21 5.92
CA VAL A 74 3.92 -5.67 6.14
C VAL A 74 4.78 -6.06 4.94
N ILE A 75 5.35 -5.05 4.29
CA ILE A 75 6.28 -5.21 3.17
C ILE A 75 7.70 -5.05 3.71
N ASP A 76 8.56 -6.03 3.44
CA ASP A 76 9.97 -6.05 3.80
C ASP A 76 10.83 -6.58 2.64
N LYS A 77 12.13 -6.77 2.91
CA LYS A 77 13.11 -7.26 1.91
C LYS A 77 12.77 -8.65 1.31
N ASN A 78 11.93 -9.43 1.97
CA ASN A 78 11.62 -10.80 1.60
C ASN A 78 10.36 -10.91 0.71
N ASN A 79 9.48 -9.90 0.72
CA ASN A 79 8.19 -9.95 0.02
C ASN A 79 7.83 -8.71 -0.82
N TYR A 80 8.75 -7.78 -1.05
CA TYR A 80 8.48 -6.54 -1.79
C TYR A 80 8.19 -6.71 -3.30
N GLN A 81 8.51 -7.86 -3.88
CA GLN A 81 8.51 -8.08 -5.34
C GLN A 81 7.15 -7.77 -6.01
N PRO A 82 5.98 -8.14 -5.45
CA PRO A 82 4.69 -7.77 -6.03
C PRO A 82 4.42 -6.26 -6.00
N PHE A 83 5.05 -5.55 -5.06
CA PHE A 83 4.87 -4.11 -4.85
C PHE A 83 5.83 -3.26 -5.70
N ASP A 84 6.89 -3.86 -6.25
CA ASP A 84 7.80 -3.25 -7.23
C ASP A 84 7.27 -3.38 -8.67
N THR A 85 5.95 -3.46 -8.82
CA THR A 85 5.26 -3.47 -10.11
C THR A 85 4.64 -2.09 -10.38
N PRO A 86 4.71 -1.59 -11.64
CA PRO A 86 4.02 -0.35 -12.02
C PRO A 86 2.54 -0.40 -11.66
N ILE A 87 1.97 0.73 -11.24
CA ILE A 87 0.54 0.80 -10.88
C ILE A 87 -0.33 0.63 -12.13
N GLU A 88 0.16 1.12 -13.27
CA GLU A 88 -0.53 1.13 -14.57
C GLU A 88 -0.75 -0.27 -15.14
N SER A 89 0.05 -1.26 -14.71
CA SER A 89 -0.12 -2.65 -15.13
C SER A 89 -1.07 -3.44 -14.22
N ARG A 90 -1.54 -2.84 -13.11
CA ARG A 90 -2.46 -3.49 -12.17
C ARG A 90 -3.89 -3.36 -12.68
N SER A 91 -4.69 -4.39 -12.42
CA SER A 91 -6.12 -4.40 -12.74
C SER A 91 -6.95 -4.39 -11.47
N CYS A 92 -8.06 -3.65 -11.48
CA CYS A 92 -9.04 -3.73 -10.40
C CYS A 92 -9.60 -5.15 -10.29
N PRO A 93 -9.83 -5.67 -9.07
CA PRO A 93 -10.48 -6.96 -8.91
C PRO A 93 -11.94 -6.90 -9.33
N LYS A 94 -12.55 -8.07 -9.51
CA LYS A 94 -14.00 -8.17 -9.64
C LYS A 94 -14.67 -7.76 -8.33
N TRP A 95 -15.87 -7.21 -8.43
CA TRP A 95 -16.66 -6.79 -7.27
C TRP A 95 -16.85 -7.94 -6.27
N GLU A 96 -17.18 -9.13 -6.78
CA GLU A 96 -17.46 -10.32 -5.96
C GLU A 96 -16.23 -10.81 -5.20
N ASP A 97 -15.03 -10.56 -5.72
CA ASP A 97 -13.78 -10.96 -5.06
C ASP A 97 -13.32 -9.90 -4.05
N ALA A 98 -13.68 -8.62 -4.29
CA ALA A 98 -13.32 -7.52 -3.41
C ALA A 98 -14.12 -7.44 -2.10
N ILE A 99 -15.32 -8.01 -2.08
CA ILE A 99 -16.21 -7.97 -0.92
C ILE A 99 -16.23 -9.27 -0.11
N LYS A 100 -15.47 -10.30 -0.53
CA LYS A 100 -15.28 -11.51 0.26
C LYS A 100 -14.41 -11.16 1.47
N SER A 101 -15.02 -11.17 2.65
CA SER A 101 -14.35 -11.04 3.94
C SER A 101 -13.78 -12.39 4.37
#